data_AF-A0A3S1CGK3-F1
#
_entry.id   AF-A0A3S1CGK3-F1
#
_cell.length_a   1.000
_cell.length_b   1.000
_cell.length_c   1.000
_cell.angle_alpha   90.00
_cell.angle_beta   90.00
_cell.angle_gamma   90.00
#
_symmetry.space_group_name_H-M   'P 1'
#
loop_
_entity.id
_entity.type
_entity.pdbx_description
1 polymer ?
#
loop_
_entity_poly.entity_id
_entity_poly.type
_entity_poly.pdbx_seq_one_letter_code
_entity_poly.pdbx_strand_id
1 'polypeptide(L)'
;MKLRFLPVLAGAMFAVGLPVAAFACPGGQKTNQQLTPQQQSQLQQVQRNTLQEVSAVLTPEQQQQFQTALASGQKMRAAVSSLNLSSEQQEQVQQIMQASKTQKQQLFNSNS
;
A
#
# COMPACT_ATOMS: atom_id res chain seq x y z
N MET A 1 26.84 35.94 35.60
CA MET A 1 28.26 35.60 35.37
C MET A 1 28.48 34.09 35.47
N LYS A 2 28.75 33.41 34.35
CA LYS A 2 29.63 32.23 34.27
C LYS A 2 29.87 31.88 32.81
N LEU A 3 31.09 32.15 32.38
CA LEU A 3 31.65 31.89 31.05
C LEU A 3 32.29 30.50 31.07
N ARG A 4 32.01 29.61 30.10
CA ARG A 4 32.85 28.43 29.83
C ARG A 4 32.86 28.04 28.35
N PHE A 5 33.98 28.43 27.72
CA PHE A 5 34.81 27.80 26.69
C PHE A 5 34.23 26.80 25.65
N LEU A 6 34.49 27.16 24.38
CA LEU A 6 34.49 26.33 23.18
C LEU A 6 35.45 25.13 23.26
N PRO A 7 35.25 24.15 22.37
CA PRO A 7 36.34 23.74 21.52
C PRO A 7 35.99 23.78 20.02
N VAL A 8 36.98 24.22 19.26
CA VAL A 8 37.11 24.16 17.81
C VAL A 8 37.31 22.70 17.39
N LEU A 9 36.58 22.27 16.36
CA LEU A 9 36.84 21.08 15.52
C LEU A 9 36.69 21.58 14.08
N ALA A 10 37.77 21.93 13.38
CA ALA A 10 38.65 21.02 12.65
C ALA A 10 37.90 20.16 11.61
N GLY A 11 37.82 20.70 10.38
CA GLY A 11 38.07 19.98 9.13
C GLY A 11 37.06 18.93 8.66
N ALA A 12 36.32 19.27 7.61
CA ALA A 12 36.22 18.45 6.40
C ALA A 12 35.45 19.24 5.32
N MET A 13 36.20 19.89 4.42
CA MET A 13 35.68 20.25 3.10
C MET A 13 35.44 18.93 2.36
N PHE A 14 34.19 18.49 2.23
CA PHE A 14 33.86 17.37 1.36
C PHE A 14 33.72 17.88 -0.06
N ALA A 15 34.62 17.40 -0.90
CA ALA A 15 34.69 17.64 -2.32
C ALA A 15 33.47 17.04 -3.05
N VAL A 16 32.99 17.82 -4.02
CA VAL A 16 32.36 17.49 -5.30
C VAL A 16 32.31 15.99 -5.68
N GLY A 17 31.11 15.53 -6.09
CA GLY A 17 30.99 14.55 -7.18
C GLY A 17 29.83 13.56 -7.10
N LEU A 18 28.68 13.91 -7.73
CA LEU A 18 27.67 13.10 -8.48
C LEU A 18 27.11 11.80 -7.84
N PRO A 19 25.85 11.37 -8.09
CA PRO A 19 25.01 11.56 -9.28
C PRO A 19 23.67 12.22 -8.89
N VAL A 20 22.78 12.65 -9.77
CA VAL A 20 21.67 11.83 -10.27
C VAL A 20 20.96 12.71 -11.30
N ALA A 21 21.31 12.58 -12.57
CA ALA A 21 20.33 12.80 -13.62
C ALA A 21 19.90 11.41 -14.05
N ALA A 22 18.79 10.95 -13.48
CA ALA A 22 18.09 9.78 -13.96
C ALA A 22 17.81 9.99 -15.45
N PHE A 23 18.42 9.19 -16.31
CA PHE A 23 17.96 8.99 -17.68
C PHE A 23 16.60 8.29 -17.60
N ALA A 24 15.54 9.06 -17.40
CA ALA A 24 14.20 8.66 -17.80
C ALA A 24 13.97 9.24 -19.20
N CYS A 25 14.39 8.49 -20.22
CA CYS A 25 14.07 8.83 -21.61
C CYS A 25 12.54 8.88 -21.78
N PRO A 26 11.99 9.94 -22.39
CA PRO A 26 10.59 9.99 -22.78
C PRO A 26 10.45 9.18 -24.07
N GLY A 27 9.77 8.03 -24.00
CA GLY A 27 9.59 7.15 -25.15
C GLY A 27 8.25 6.46 -25.09
N GLY A 28 7.23 7.09 -25.68
CA GLY A 28 5.90 6.52 -25.83
C GLY A 28 5.94 5.18 -26.58
N GLN A 29 5.45 4.14 -25.93
CA GLN A 29 5.07 2.88 -26.55
C GLN A 29 3.68 2.54 -26.02
N LYS A 30 2.74 2.19 -26.91
CA LYS A 30 1.43 1.69 -26.50
C LYS A 30 1.65 0.34 -25.79
N THR A 31 1.78 0.36 -24.47
CA THR A 31 2.08 -0.84 -23.69
C THR A 31 0.93 -1.14 -22.73
N ASN A 32 0.57 -2.42 -22.70
CA ASN A 32 -0.13 -3.08 -21.60
C ASN A 32 0.27 -2.39 -20.28
N GLN A 33 -0.65 -1.74 -19.57
CA GLN A 33 -0.36 -0.88 -18.40
C GLN A 33 0.31 -1.69 -17.28
N GLN A 34 1.60 -1.95 -17.41
CA GLN A 34 2.41 -2.59 -16.39
C GLN A 34 2.69 -1.55 -15.31
N LEU A 35 2.27 -1.86 -14.09
CA LEU A 35 2.53 -1.01 -12.93
C LEU A 35 4.03 -0.83 -12.71
N THR A 36 4.44 0.40 -12.39
CA THR A 36 5.81 0.68 -11.92
C THR A 36 6.07 -0.09 -10.60
N PRO A 37 7.33 -0.39 -10.26
CA PRO A 37 7.65 -1.06 -8.98
C PRO A 37 7.07 -0.32 -7.75
N GLN A 38 7.06 1.01 -7.79
CA GLN A 38 6.45 1.84 -6.76
C GLN A 38 4.93 1.63 -6.69
N GLN A 39 4.24 1.64 -7.83
CA GLN A 39 2.79 1.36 -7.86
C GLN A 39 2.46 -0.06 -7.41
N GLN A 40 3.30 -1.06 -7.74
CA GLN A 40 3.13 -2.43 -7.25
C GLN A 40 3.23 -2.50 -5.73
N SER A 41 4.21 -1.81 -5.14
CA SER A 41 4.35 -1.70 -3.68
C SER A 41 3.13 -1.03 -3.04
N GLN A 42 2.65 0.08 -3.62
CA GLN A 42 1.45 0.77 -3.15
C GLN A 42 0.20 -0.10 -3.28
N LEU A 43 0.07 -0.86 -4.37
CA LEU A 43 -1.03 -1.80 -4.58
C LEU A 43 -1.01 -2.92 -3.53
N GLN A 44 0.16 -3.48 -3.21
CA GLN A 44 0.30 -4.48 -2.15
C GLN A 44 -0.09 -3.89 -0.79
N GLN A 45 0.30 -2.64 -0.51
CA GLN A 45 -0.08 -1.95 0.72
C GLN A 45 -1.61 -1.78 0.81
N VAL A 46 -2.26 -1.32 -0.26
CA VAL A 46 -3.72 -1.19 -0.31
C VAL A 46 -4.39 -2.54 -0.06
N GLN A 47 -3.88 -3.62 -0.67
CA GLN A 47 -4.41 -4.97 -0.44
C GLN A 47 -4.27 -5.41 1.02
N ARG A 48 -3.10 -5.22 1.64
CA ARG A 48 -2.87 -5.57 3.06
C ARG A 48 -3.79 -4.79 3.99
N ASN A 49 -3.92 -3.47 3.78
CA ASN A 49 -4.79 -2.62 4.59
C ASN A 49 -6.26 -3.07 4.45
N THR A 50 -6.70 -3.33 3.22
CA THR A 50 -8.07 -3.80 2.95
C THR A 50 -8.34 -5.12 3.68
N LEU A 51 -7.39 -6.06 3.69
CA LEU A 51 -7.52 -7.32 4.41
C LEU A 51 -7.65 -7.13 5.92
N GLN A 52 -6.84 -6.23 6.50
CA GLN A 52 -6.89 -5.90 7.93
C GLN A 52 -8.21 -5.25 8.31
N GLU A 53 -8.68 -4.27 7.54
CA GLU A 53 -9.95 -3.58 7.76
C GLU A 53 -11.13 -4.55 7.67
N VAL A 54 -11.16 -5.42 6.66
CA VAL A 54 -12.20 -6.46 6.55
C VAL A 54 -12.14 -7.39 7.76
N SER A 55 -10.96 -7.88 8.14
CA SER A 55 -10.82 -8.78 9.29
C SER A 55 -11.34 -8.14 10.59
N ALA A 56 -11.13 -6.83 10.77
CA ALA A 56 -11.59 -6.11 11.97
C ALA A 56 -13.13 -6.04 12.12
N VAL A 57 -13.86 -6.19 11.01
CA VAL A 57 -15.35 -6.21 11.00
C VAL A 57 -15.91 -7.61 11.30
N LEU A 58 -15.11 -8.65 11.09
CA LEU A 58 -15.52 -10.05 11.26
C LEU A 58 -15.47 -10.51 12.72
N THR A 59 -16.36 -11.44 13.09
CA THR A 59 -16.24 -12.16 14.37
C THR A 59 -15.03 -13.10 14.36
N PRO A 60 -14.53 -13.56 15.52
CA PRO A 60 -13.40 -14.49 15.57
C PRO A 60 -13.60 -15.76 14.72
N GLU A 61 -14.82 -16.31 14.71
CA GLU A 61 -15.15 -17.50 13.92
C GLU A 61 -15.13 -17.22 12.42
N GLN A 62 -15.70 -16.07 12.01
CA GLN A 62 -15.68 -15.62 10.61
C GLN A 62 -14.25 -15.30 10.15
N GLN A 63 -13.40 -14.73 11.02
CA GLN A 63 -11.99 -14.49 10.72
C GLN A 63 -11.24 -15.80 10.42
N GLN A 64 -11.50 -16.86 11.20
CA GLN A 64 -10.89 -18.17 10.96
C GLN A 64 -11.31 -18.75 9.60
N GLN A 65 -12.60 -18.69 9.28
CA GLN A 65 -13.13 -19.12 7.98
C GLN A 65 -12.52 -18.31 6.83
N PHE A 66 -12.43 -16.99 7.02
CA PHE A 66 -11.85 -16.07 6.04
C PHE A 66 -10.37 -16.38 5.79
N GLN A 67 -9.56 -16.52 6.84
CA GLN A 67 -8.14 -16.85 6.73
C GLN A 67 -7.92 -18.22 6.06
N THR A 68 -8.75 -19.21 6.39
CA THR A 68 -8.71 -20.53 5.77
C THR A 68 -8.99 -20.45 4.27
N ALA A 69 -9.99 -19.67 3.87
CA ALA A 69 -10.31 -19.45 2.46
C ALA A 69 -9.17 -18.72 1.72
N LEU A 70 -8.53 -17.73 2.34
CA LEU A 70 -7.38 -17.07 1.72
C LEU A 70 -6.18 -18.02 1.58
N ALA A 71 -5.93 -18.85 2.60
CA ALA A 71 -4.86 -19.85 2.58
C ALA A 71 -5.07 -20.93 1.50
N SER A 72 -6.33 -21.24 1.15
CA SER A 72 -6.65 -22.14 0.02
C SER A 72 -6.51 -21.48 -1.35
N GLY A 73 -6.09 -20.21 -1.41
CA GLY A 73 -5.93 -19.44 -2.65
C GLY A 73 -7.20 -18.75 -3.12
N GLN A 74 -8.27 -18.76 -2.32
CA GLN A 74 -9.49 -18.06 -2.68
C GLN A 74 -9.26 -16.54 -2.71
N LYS A 75 -9.85 -15.87 -3.70
CA LYS A 75 -9.82 -14.42 -3.79
C LYS A 75 -10.59 -13.82 -2.61
N MET A 76 -10.08 -12.72 -2.04
CA MET A 76 -10.71 -11.99 -0.93
C MET A 76 -12.22 -11.77 -1.11
N ARG A 77 -12.67 -11.31 -2.28
CA ARG A 77 -14.11 -11.08 -2.54
C ARG A 77 -14.93 -12.37 -2.42
N ALA A 78 -14.40 -13.49 -2.90
CA ALA A 78 -15.07 -14.79 -2.79
C ALA A 78 -15.06 -15.31 -1.32
N ALA A 79 -13.94 -15.11 -0.61
CA ALA A 79 -13.80 -15.44 0.80
C ALA A 79 -14.76 -14.67 1.70
N VAL A 80 -14.98 -13.39 1.42
CA VAL A 80 -16.00 -12.59 2.12
C VAL A 80 -17.41 -13.08 1.79
N SER A 81 -17.72 -13.35 0.51
CA SER A 81 -19.08 -13.77 0.11
C SER A 81 -19.50 -15.15 0.63
N SER A 82 -18.53 -15.98 1.03
CA SER A 82 -18.81 -17.28 1.66
C SER A 82 -19.12 -17.19 3.16
N LEU A 83 -18.98 -16.01 3.78
CA LEU A 83 -19.25 -15.81 5.20
C LEU A 83 -20.73 -15.45 5.43
N ASN A 84 -21.27 -15.91 6.55
CA ASN A 84 -22.59 -15.49 7.03
C ASN A 84 -22.47 -14.14 7.75
N LEU A 85 -22.37 -13.05 6.98
CA LEU A 85 -22.26 -11.69 7.50
C LEU A 85 -23.63 -11.11 7.90
N SER A 86 -23.67 -10.36 9.00
CA SER A 86 -24.84 -9.54 9.33
C SER A 86 -25.01 -8.39 8.34
N SER A 87 -26.19 -7.77 8.30
CA SER A 87 -26.47 -6.61 7.44
C SER A 87 -25.47 -5.47 7.69
N GLU A 88 -25.17 -5.16 8.95
CA GLU A 88 -24.21 -4.13 9.33
C GLU A 88 -22.78 -4.48 8.88
N GLN A 89 -22.36 -5.74 9.04
CA GLN A 89 -21.06 -6.20 8.56
C GLN A 89 -20.96 -6.12 7.04
N GLN A 90 -22.03 -6.46 6.31
CA GLN A 90 -22.07 -6.36 4.86
C GLN A 90 -21.88 -4.93 4.38
N GLU A 91 -22.55 -3.97 5.00
CA GLU A 91 -22.43 -2.54 4.66
C GLU A 91 -21.00 -2.04 4.92
N GLN A 92 -20.43 -2.35 6.08
CA GLN A 92 -19.05 -1.94 6.42
C GLN A 92 -18.02 -2.54 5.45
N VAL A 93 -18.14 -3.83 5.17
CA VAL A 93 -17.26 -4.51 4.20
C VAL A 93 -17.42 -3.93 2.79
N GLN A 94 -18.64 -3.59 2.38
CA GLN A 94 -18.89 -2.96 1.09
C GLN A 94 -18.21 -1.59 0.99
N GLN A 95 -18.29 -0.77 2.04
CA GLN A 95 -17.61 0.53 2.10
C GLN A 95 -16.09 0.39 2.00
N ILE A 96 -15.50 -0.53 2.76
CA ILE A 96 -14.05 -0.85 2.70
C ILE A 96 -13.65 -1.26 1.27
N MET A 97 -14.43 -2.14 0.64
CA MET A 97 -14.16 -2.60 -0.72
C MET A 97 -14.27 -1.47 -1.76
N GLN A 98 -15.20 -0.54 -1.60
CA GLN A 98 -15.36 0.63 -2.45
C GLN A 98 -14.20 1.62 -2.29
N ALA A 99 -13.78 1.88 -1.05
CA ALA A 99 -12.61 2.70 -0.77
C ALA A 99 -11.34 2.10 -1.39
N SER A 100 -11.12 0.79 -1.19
CA SER A 100 -10.01 0.04 -1.80
C SER A 100 -10.04 0.10 -3.34
N LYS A 101 -11.22 -0.03 -3.94
CA LYS A 101 -11.39 0.10 -5.41
C LYS A 101 -10.99 1.50 -5.88
N THR A 102 -11.44 2.54 -5.19
CA THR A 102 -11.14 3.94 -5.53
C THR A 102 -9.64 4.23 -5.42
N GLN A 103 -9.01 3.80 -4.32
CA GLN A 103 -7.55 3.95 -4.15
C GLN A 103 -6.79 3.25 -5.27
N LYS A 104 -7.16 2.01 -5.62
CA LYS A 104 -6.54 1.30 -6.73
C LYS A 104 -6.72 2.03 -8.07
N GLN A 105 -7.92 2.55 -8.35
CA GLN A 105 -8.17 3.34 -9.56
C GLN A 105 -7.27 4.58 -9.63
N GLN A 106 -7.10 5.29 -8.52
CA GLN A 106 -6.17 6.41 -8.44
C GLN A 106 -4.74 5.97 -8.75
N LEU A 107 -4.27 4.85 -8.17
CA LEU A 107 -2.95 4.29 -8.46
C LEU A 107 -2.74 4.01 -9.95
N PHE A 108 -3.74 3.48 -10.64
CA PHE A 108 -3.67 3.20 -12.09
C PHE A 108 -3.73 4.47 -12.94
N ASN A 109 -4.59 5.43 -12.56
CA ASN A 109 -4.82 6.65 -13.34
C ASN A 109 -3.70 7.69 -13.17
N SER A 110 -2.90 7.64 -12.10
CA SER A 110 -1.77 8.57 -11.88
C SER A 110 -0.64 8.49 -12.93
N ASN A 111 -0.75 7.63 -13.96
CA ASN A 111 0.19 7.50 -15.07
C ASN A 111 -0.45 7.67 -16.47
N SER A 112 -1.72 8.11 -16.55
CA SER A 112 -2.40 8.43 -17.83
C SER A 112 -2.43 9.91 -18.12
#